data_AF-A0A9E2ZJ23-F1
#
_entry.id   AF-A0A9E2ZJ23-F1
#
_cell.length_a   1.000
_cell.length_b   1.000
_cell.length_c   1.000
_cell.angle_alpha   90.00
_cell.angle_beta   90.00
_cell.angle_gamma   90.00
#
_symmetry.space_group_name_H-M   'P 1'
#
loop_
_entity.id
_entity.type
_entity.pdbx_description
1 polymer ?
#
loop_
_entity_poly.entity_id
_entity_poly.type
_entity_poly.pdbx_seq_one_letter_code
_entity_poly.pdbx_strand_id
1 'polypeptide(L)'
;KRAIFAAREQIRERGAELPPRHLRSSTRSDGGYDNPHGRPGHVSPQELMPDGAIGTRFYEPDEAEPALQAKLEQVRRARGRA
;
A
#
# COMPACT_ATOMS: atom_id res chain seq x y z
N LYS A 1 0.10 14.02 9.65
CA LYS A 1 1.59 14.15 9.71
C LYS A 1 2.29 12.91 10.29
N ARG A 2 1.77 12.26 11.35
CA ARG A 2 2.38 11.07 12.00
C ARG A 2 2.74 9.93 11.04
N ALA A 3 1.85 9.55 10.13
CA ALA A 3 2.07 8.45 9.19
C ALA A 3 3.33 8.61 8.31
N ILE A 4 3.56 9.81 7.77
CA ILE A 4 4.73 10.08 6.93
C ILE A 4 6.03 10.03 7.74
N PHE A 5 6.01 10.50 8.99
CA PHE A 5 7.17 10.40 9.86
C PHE A 5 7.47 8.95 10.23
N ALA A 6 6.46 8.14 10.56
CA ALA A 6 6.64 6.72 10.84
C ALA A 6 7.22 5.96 9.63
N ALA A 7 6.76 6.26 8.41
CA ALA A 7 7.32 5.68 7.19
C ALA A 7 8.79 6.08 6.97
N ARG A 8 9.16 7.32 7.30
CA ARG A 8 10.54 7.81 7.23
C ARG A 8 11.44 7.16 8.30
N GLU A 9 10.95 6.98 9.52
CA GLU A 9 11.66 6.25 10.57
C GLU A 9 11.96 4.82 10.12
N GLN A 10 10.97 4.10 9.58
CA GLN A 10 11.19 2.75 9.06
C GLN A 10 12.29 2.71 7.99
N ILE A 11 12.31 3.66 7.06
CA ILE A 11 13.35 3.74 6.03
C ILE A 11 14.72 4.01 6.65
N ARG A 12 14.80 4.89 7.67
CA ARG A 12 16.06 5.18 8.36
C ARG A 12 16.60 3.95 9.08
N GLU A 13 15.73 3.18 9.73
CA GLU A 13 16.12 2.01 10.53
C GLU A 13 16.42 0.77 9.67
N ARG A 14 15.64 0.53 8.61
CA ARG A 14 15.65 -0.73 7.85
C ARG A 14 16.17 -0.58 6.42
N GLY A 15 16.42 0.65 5.98
CA GLY A 15 16.80 0.96 4.61
C GLY A 15 15.60 1.09 3.67
N ALA A 16 15.84 1.71 2.51
CA ALA A 16 14.86 1.82 1.43
C ALA A 16 14.97 0.60 0.51
N GLU A 17 14.14 -0.42 0.76
CA GLU A 17 14.05 -1.58 -0.13
C GLU A 17 13.50 -1.19 -1.51
N LEU A 18 13.95 -1.89 -2.56
CA LEU A 18 13.40 -1.70 -3.90
C LEU A 18 11.91 -2.06 -3.93
N PRO A 19 11.10 -1.35 -4.72
CA PRO A 19 9.69 -1.71 -4.88
C PRO A 19 9.56 -3.11 -5.52
N PRO A 20 8.42 -3.79 -5.33
CA PRO A 20 8.08 -5.01 -6.07
C PRO A 20 8.30 -4.87 -7.58
N ARG A 21 8.72 -5.94 -8.25
CA ARG A 21 9.11 -5.89 -9.68
C ARG A 21 7.99 -5.38 -10.59
N HIS A 22 6.75 -5.78 -10.34
CA HIS A 22 5.57 -5.32 -11.09
C HIS A 22 5.26 -3.82 -10.95
N LEU A 23 5.87 -3.11 -9.98
CA LEU A 23 5.75 -1.65 -9.83
C LEU A 23 6.92 -0.87 -10.41
N ARG A 24 7.97 -1.54 -10.90
CA ARG A 24 9.16 -0.86 -11.45
C ARG A 24 8.88 -0.34 -12.86
N SER A 25 9.62 0.69 -13.26
CA SER A 25 9.46 1.29 -14.59
C SER A 25 10.32 0.65 -15.67
N SER A 26 9.78 0.64 -16.89
CA SER A 26 10.48 0.22 -18.12
C SER A 26 11.08 -1.18 -18.00
N THR A 27 12.29 -1.39 -18.51
CA THR A 27 13.02 -2.67 -18.54
C THR A 27 13.33 -3.27 -17.17
N ARG A 28 13.07 -2.54 -16.07
CA ARG A 28 13.22 -3.05 -14.69
C ARG A 28 11.95 -3.72 -14.17
N SER A 29 10.83 -3.55 -14.88
CA SER A 29 9.55 -4.20 -14.60
C SER A 29 9.56 -5.66 -15.08
N ASP A 30 8.72 -6.49 -14.46
CA ASP A 30 8.35 -7.80 -15.02
C ASP A 30 7.09 -7.72 -15.92
N GLY A 31 6.49 -6.54 -16.08
CA GLY A 31 5.26 -6.34 -16.85
C GLY A 31 4.00 -6.85 -16.17
N GLY A 32 4.09 -7.36 -14.93
CA GLY A 32 2.99 -7.95 -14.18
C GLY A 32 2.10 -6.96 -13.45
N TYR A 33 2.11 -5.67 -13.81
CA TYR A 33 1.31 -4.65 -13.13
C TYR A 33 -0.19 -4.91 -13.31
N ASP A 34 -0.91 -5.07 -12.21
CA ASP A 34 -2.36 -5.27 -12.21
C ASP A 34 -3.06 -3.91 -12.09
N ASN A 35 -3.44 -3.34 -13.24
CA ASN A 35 -4.07 -2.03 -13.33
C ASN A 35 -5.44 -1.99 -12.62
N PRO A 36 -5.60 -1.27 -11.49
CA PRO A 36 -6.85 -1.24 -10.74
C PRO A 36 -8.04 -0.71 -11.54
N HIS A 37 -7.82 0.19 -12.52
CA HIS A 37 -8.91 0.77 -13.33
C HIS A 37 -9.67 -0.26 -14.17
N GLY A 38 -9.04 -1.38 -14.51
CA GLY A 38 -9.69 -2.48 -15.23
C GLY A 38 -10.49 -3.43 -14.34
N ARG A 39 -10.47 -3.23 -13.01
CA ARG A 39 -11.06 -4.19 -12.06
C ARG A 39 -12.37 -3.69 -11.45
N PRO A 40 -13.31 -4.60 -11.13
CA PRO A 40 -14.48 -4.25 -10.34
C PRO A 40 -14.08 -3.54 -9.03
N GLY A 41 -14.78 -2.46 -8.71
CA GLY A 41 -14.50 -1.66 -7.51
C GLY A 41 -13.21 -0.82 -7.59
N HIS A 42 -12.45 -0.88 -8.68
CA HIS A 42 -11.19 -0.17 -8.88
C HIS A 42 -10.11 -0.52 -7.84
N VAL A 43 -10.04 -1.79 -7.44
CA VAL A 43 -9.08 -2.28 -6.43
C VAL A 43 -8.33 -3.50 -6.95
N SER A 44 -7.00 -3.46 -6.82
CA SER A 44 -6.13 -4.62 -7.02
C SER A 44 -5.73 -5.25 -5.66
N PRO A 45 -5.69 -6.59 -5.54
CA PRO A 45 -5.14 -7.30 -4.40
C PRO A 45 -3.60 -7.32 -4.44
N GLN A 46 -2.98 -6.97 -5.58
CA GLN A 46 -1.53 -7.00 -5.79
C GLN A 46 -0.80 -6.26 -4.67
N GLU A 47 0.29 -6.85 -4.17
CA GLU A 47 1.08 -6.23 -3.11
C GLU A 47 1.78 -4.96 -3.61
N LEU A 48 1.79 -3.93 -2.77
CA LEU A 48 2.37 -2.63 -3.06
C LEU A 48 3.61 -2.36 -2.20
N MET A 49 3.66 -2.97 -1.01
CA MET A 49 4.80 -2.84 -0.11
C MET A 49 5.97 -3.71 -0.61
N PRO A 50 7.22 -3.26 -0.41
CA PRO A 50 8.36 -4.17 -0.50
C PRO A 50 8.26 -5.26 0.59
N ASP A 51 8.95 -6.38 0.40
CA ASP A 51 8.77 -7.59 1.21
C ASP A 51 9.00 -7.32 2.70
N GLY A 52 10.05 -6.56 3.04
CA GLY A 52 10.39 -6.21 4.42
C GLY A 52 9.41 -5.24 5.11
N ALA A 53 8.39 -4.74 4.40
CA ALA A 53 7.39 -3.82 4.92
C ALA A 53 5.95 -4.34 4.81
N ILE A 54 5.76 -5.57 4.30
CA ILE A 54 4.44 -6.19 4.27
C ILE A 54 3.91 -6.33 5.70
N GLY A 55 2.66 -5.94 5.91
CA GLY A 55 2.01 -5.97 7.21
C GLY A 55 2.11 -4.67 8.01
N THR A 56 3.10 -3.81 7.74
CA THR A 56 3.21 -2.53 8.45
C THR A 56 2.02 -1.61 8.14
N ARG A 57 1.62 -0.83 9.15
CA ARG A 57 0.59 0.21 9.08
C ARG A 57 1.16 1.52 9.60
N PHE A 58 1.07 2.58 8.80
CA PHE A 58 1.52 3.92 9.20
C PHE A 58 0.35 4.89 9.38
N TYR A 59 -0.73 4.68 8.63
CA TYR A 59 -1.92 5.50 8.69
C TYR A 59 -3.03 4.77 9.43
N GLU A 60 -3.47 5.39 10.52
CA GLU A 60 -4.56 4.96 11.38
C GLU A 60 -5.50 6.17 11.51
N PRO A 61 -6.63 6.18 10.76
CA PRO A 61 -7.62 7.24 10.92
C PRO A 61 -8.24 7.18 12.31
N ASP A 62 -8.62 8.33 12.84
CA ASP A 62 -9.36 8.46 14.10
C ASP A 62 -10.79 8.95 13.84
N GLU A 63 -11.52 9.24 14.92
CA GLU A 63 -12.91 9.69 14.89
C GLU A 63 -13.12 11.01 14.13
N ALA A 64 -12.06 11.80 13.91
CA ALA A 64 -12.13 13.02 13.10
C ALA A 64 -12.11 12.73 11.58
N GLU A 65 -11.77 11.51 11.17
CA GLU A 65 -11.70 11.07 9.77
C GLU A 65 -12.63 9.89 9.44
N PRO A 66 -13.93 9.94 9.81
CA PRO A 66 -14.83 8.77 9.75
C PRO A 66 -15.03 8.26 8.31
N ALA A 67 -15.04 9.16 7.32
CA ALA A 67 -15.14 8.79 5.92
C ALA A 67 -13.89 8.03 5.42
N LEU A 68 -12.70 8.41 5.88
CA LEU A 68 -11.45 7.73 5.52
C LEU A 68 -11.33 6.38 6.24
N GLN A 69 -11.79 6.29 7.49
CA GLN A 69 -11.91 5.02 8.20
C GLN A 69 -12.81 4.04 7.43
N ALA A 70 -14.04 4.44 7.11
CA ALA A 70 -14.97 3.60 6.36
C ALA A 70 -14.41 3.19 4.99
N LYS A 71 -13.74 4.12 4.29
CA LYS A 71 -13.11 3.83 2.99
C LYS A 71 -11.95 2.85 3.11
N LEU A 72 -11.09 3.01 4.13
CA LEU A 72 -9.95 2.12 4.38
C LEU A 72 -10.43 0.69 4.66
N GLU A 73 -11.49 0.52 5.45
CA GLU A 73 -12.11 -0.78 5.68
C GLU A 73 -12.68 -1.40 4.40
N GLN A 74 -13.36 -0.60 3.55
CA GLN A 74 -13.85 -1.07 2.26
C GLN A 74 -12.70 -1.60 1.39
N VAL A 75 -11.58 -0.86 1.33
CA VAL A 75 -10.39 -1.28 0.58
C VAL A 75 -9.79 -2.55 1.16
N ARG A 76 -9.70 -2.69 2.50
CA ARG A 76 -9.19 -3.89 3.15
C ARG A 76 -10.05 -5.12 2.85
N ARG A 77 -11.39 -5.00 2.93
CA ARG A 77 -12.32 -6.07 2.54
C ARG A 77 -12.16 -6.46 1.08
N ALA A 78 -12.11 -5.49 0.16
CA ALA A 78 -11.93 -5.74 -1.27
C ALA A 78 -10.60 -6.43 -1.60
N ARG A 79 -9.57 -6.24 -0.74
CA ARG A 79 -8.27 -6.91 -0.86
C ARG A 79 -8.16 -8.22 -0.08
N GLY A 80 -9.23 -8.67 0.59
CA GLY A 80 -9.20 -9.89 1.43
C GLY A 80 -8.33 -9.76 2.68
N ARG A 81 -8.20 -8.56 3.25
CA ARG A 81 -7.34 -8.23 4.42
C ARG A 81 -8.15 -7.70 5.61
N ALA A 82 -9.44 -8.03 5.67
CA ALA A 82 -10.34 -7.65 6.76
C ALA A 82 -10.37 -8.72 7.84
#